data_AF-A0A9P0H4P7-F1
#
_entry.id   AF-A0A9P0H4P7-F1
#
_cell.length_a   1.000
_cell.length_b   1.000
_cell.length_c   1.000
_cell.angle_alpha   90.00
_cell.angle_beta   90.00
_cell.angle_gamma   90.00
#
_symmetry.space_group_name_H-M   'P 1'
#
loop_
_entity.id
_entity.type
_entity.pdbx_description
1 polymer ?
#
loop_
_entity_poly.entity_id
_entity_poly.type
_entity_poly.pdbx_seq_one_letter_code
_entity_poly.pdbx_strand_id
1 'polypeptide(L)'
;MDSCKFLVAGDVRGNFKVLFSKVEKSINKCGPFAFLLCTGSFFGKTPNLLEWSYYKSNPHNIPIQVYILGPTSDDEVNFYSSTERTSSINEKITFVGKSGMFTTCEGIKVAYVSGFESSFNNKISMTEMDVGNLISKNITVDIVFSSQWPLGITSNGMTDYKPKYPSQSLAKLIKILKPRYFFSGWENKYFERLPLCHTEKDGNIPLLTRFVGLAFVDNSNEKWFYAVNMDLHRKLSVSDVNKINLYLKHQPLEELYNSRITDNGSYIWMQEQPKKKIGQKNSTKKFNLKDCWFCLSSDEPQNHLIVSVGFNVYLSLSKGGLVRDHMLLIPINHVSSISQVDEEIRSELNRYKKIIKQHFITKNKRVIFFERFYKTSHAQVNCIPMREDLSCNVKSSFMERAAEIGFDLCTYSSKDHVVQNISLGAEYFHVELNDDEELFCEISPHSNFPLNFGREALVKEELFQSSEKKVDWKNCVLEFEEEKFIVDELRNELQFSLKNQL
;
A
#
# COMPACT_ATOMS: atom_id res chain seq x y z
N MET A 1 -10.00 3.59 17.77
CA MET A 1 -10.72 2.33 17.48
C MET A 1 -10.10 1.84 16.18
N ASP A 2 -8.96 1.15 16.26
CA ASP A 2 -8.03 1.11 15.11
C ASP A 2 -7.98 -0.28 14.47
N SER A 3 -8.96 -1.14 14.76
CA SER A 3 -9.02 -2.52 14.26
C SER A 3 -10.43 -2.89 13.84
N CYS A 4 -10.56 -3.48 12.65
CA CYS A 4 -11.81 -4.04 12.16
C CYS A 4 -11.87 -5.55 12.44
N LYS A 5 -12.97 -5.97 13.07
CA LYS A 5 -13.29 -7.38 13.25
C LYS A 5 -14.29 -7.83 12.20
N PHE A 6 -13.99 -8.90 11.49
CA PHE A 6 -14.91 -9.50 10.53
C PHE A 6 -14.85 -11.03 10.59
N LEU A 7 -15.87 -11.67 10.03
CA LEU A 7 -16.02 -13.12 10.03
C LEU A 7 -15.82 -13.66 8.62
N VAL A 8 -15.28 -14.88 8.53
CA VAL A 8 -15.12 -15.60 7.27
C VAL A 8 -15.61 -17.03 7.46
N ALA A 9 -16.45 -17.50 6.55
CA ALA A 9 -16.92 -18.87 6.48
C ALA A 9 -16.49 -19.49 5.15
N GLY A 10 -16.18 -20.79 5.16
CA GLY A 10 -16.01 -21.58 3.93
C GLY A 10 -17.34 -21.83 3.21
N ASP A 11 -17.44 -22.93 2.48
CA ASP A 11 -18.64 -23.21 1.70
C ASP A 11 -19.84 -23.53 2.59
N VAL A 12 -20.91 -22.76 2.43
CA VAL A 12 -22.13 -22.90 3.23
C VAL A 12 -22.98 -24.06 2.76
N ARG A 13 -23.04 -24.32 1.45
CA ARG A 13 -23.76 -25.45 0.84
C ARG A 13 -25.19 -25.64 1.37
N GLY A 14 -25.89 -24.54 1.66
CA GLY A 14 -27.26 -24.58 2.17
C GLY A 14 -27.42 -24.74 3.69
N ASN A 15 -26.34 -24.87 4.46
CA ASN A 15 -26.39 -25.04 5.93
C ASN A 15 -26.55 -23.68 6.67
N PHE A 16 -27.61 -22.94 6.37
CA PHE A 16 -27.79 -21.55 6.81
C PHE A 16 -27.97 -21.40 8.32
N LYS A 17 -28.75 -22.26 8.95
CA LYS A 17 -29.06 -22.24 10.39
C LYS A 17 -27.80 -22.50 11.22
N VAL A 18 -26.96 -23.43 10.77
CA VAL A 18 -25.68 -23.73 11.43
C VAL A 18 -24.76 -22.52 11.34
N LEU A 19 -24.65 -21.91 10.16
CA LEU A 19 -23.88 -20.69 9.94
C LEU A 19 -24.36 -19.55 10.83
N PHE A 20 -25.62 -19.16 10.72
CA PHE A 20 -26.13 -17.98 11.43
C PHE A 20 -26.18 -18.16 12.94
N SER A 21 -26.49 -19.36 13.45
CA SER A 21 -26.38 -19.65 14.88
C SER A 21 -24.94 -19.53 15.38
N LYS A 22 -23.95 -19.95 14.58
CA LYS A 22 -22.53 -19.79 14.93
C LYS A 22 -22.09 -18.32 14.91
N VAL A 23 -22.57 -17.56 13.94
CA VAL A 23 -22.31 -16.11 13.82
C VAL A 23 -22.89 -15.36 15.01
N GLU A 24 -24.14 -15.62 15.36
CA GLU A 24 -24.81 -15.00 16.51
C GLU A 24 -24.05 -15.29 17.82
N LYS A 25 -23.69 -16.55 18.07
CA LYS A 25 -22.85 -16.92 19.23
C LYS A 25 -21.51 -16.19 19.25
N SER A 26 -20.91 -15.96 18.08
CA SER A 26 -19.62 -15.28 17.97
C SER A 26 -19.75 -13.78 18.22
N ILE A 27 -20.80 -13.15 17.70
CA ILE A 27 -21.13 -11.74 17.96
C ILE A 27 -21.36 -11.51 19.46
N ASN A 28 -22.17 -12.37 20.10
CA ASN A 28 -22.47 -12.26 21.52
C ASN A 28 -21.24 -12.45 22.42
N LYS A 29 -20.25 -13.24 21.97
CA LYS A 29 -19.03 -13.52 22.75
C LYS A 29 -17.90 -12.52 22.53
N CYS A 30 -17.67 -12.10 21.28
CA CYS A 30 -16.45 -11.38 20.85
C CYS A 30 -16.70 -10.15 19.98
N GLY A 31 -17.97 -9.81 19.72
CA GLY A 31 -18.38 -8.71 18.85
C GLY A 31 -18.01 -7.32 19.38
N PRO A 32 -18.35 -6.25 18.62
CA PRO A 32 -19.05 -6.27 17.35
C PRO A 32 -18.17 -6.76 16.19
N PHE A 33 -18.79 -7.38 15.18
CA PHE A 33 -18.18 -7.70 13.89
C PHE A 33 -18.83 -6.85 12.80
N ALA A 34 -18.07 -6.42 11.80
CA ALA A 34 -18.52 -5.55 10.72
C ALA A 34 -19.34 -6.30 9.64
N PHE A 35 -18.76 -7.39 9.11
CA PHE A 35 -19.39 -8.19 8.05
C PHE A 35 -18.93 -9.66 8.11
N LEU A 36 -19.62 -10.51 7.34
CA LEU A 36 -19.30 -11.92 7.09
C LEU A 36 -18.97 -12.13 5.60
N LEU A 37 -17.82 -12.75 5.31
CA LEU A 37 -17.46 -13.21 3.96
C LEU A 37 -17.67 -14.73 3.85
N CYS A 38 -18.44 -15.16 2.86
CA CYS A 38 -18.61 -16.58 2.54
C CYS A 38 -17.76 -16.95 1.32
N THR A 39 -16.75 -17.79 1.52
CA THR A 39 -15.81 -18.21 0.49
C THR A 39 -16.24 -19.55 -0.10
N GLY A 40 -16.71 -19.52 -1.35
CA GLY A 40 -17.14 -20.71 -2.09
C GLY A 40 -18.65 -20.79 -2.26
N SER A 41 -19.15 -22.03 -2.31
CA SER A 41 -20.56 -22.33 -2.60
C SER A 41 -21.47 -21.95 -1.44
N PHE A 42 -22.42 -21.04 -1.68
CA PHE A 42 -23.37 -20.61 -0.67
C PHE A 42 -24.61 -21.52 -0.61
N PHE A 43 -25.19 -21.85 -1.76
CA PHE A 43 -26.43 -22.64 -1.84
C PHE A 43 -26.16 -24.16 -1.94
N GLY A 44 -25.08 -24.55 -2.62
CA GLY A 44 -24.79 -25.96 -2.90
C GLY A 44 -25.71 -26.57 -3.94
N LYS A 45 -25.47 -27.85 -4.27
CA LYS A 45 -26.23 -28.59 -5.30
C LYS A 45 -27.68 -28.87 -4.90
N THR A 46 -27.93 -29.08 -3.61
CA THR A 46 -29.24 -29.43 -3.06
C THR A 46 -29.53 -28.58 -1.82
N PRO A 47 -29.82 -27.28 -1.99
CA PRO A 47 -30.13 -26.42 -0.85
C PRO A 47 -31.43 -26.83 -0.18
N ASN A 48 -31.50 -26.67 1.15
CA ASN A 48 -32.75 -26.75 1.87
C ASN A 48 -33.64 -25.55 1.51
N LEU A 49 -34.53 -25.72 0.54
CA LEU A 49 -35.38 -24.64 -0.01
C LEU A 49 -36.31 -24.01 1.02
N LEU A 50 -36.77 -24.78 2.01
CA LEU A 50 -37.63 -24.28 3.09
C LEU A 50 -36.85 -23.32 3.99
N GLU A 51 -35.63 -23.73 4.36
CA GLU A 51 -34.73 -22.93 5.18
C GLU A 51 -34.25 -21.68 4.44
N TRP A 52 -33.92 -21.81 3.16
CA TRP A 52 -33.59 -20.66 2.32
C TRP A 52 -34.75 -19.66 2.23
N SER A 53 -35.98 -20.13 1.98
CA SER A 53 -37.16 -19.26 1.89
C SER A 53 -37.39 -18.51 3.20
N TYR A 54 -37.17 -19.17 4.35
CA TYR A 54 -37.26 -18.53 5.66
C TYR A 54 -36.29 -17.35 5.80
N TYR A 55 -35.00 -17.53 5.50
CA TYR A 55 -34.01 -16.46 5.61
C TYR A 55 -34.14 -15.39 4.52
N LYS A 56 -34.65 -15.76 3.34
CA LYS A 56 -34.95 -14.82 2.27
C LYS A 56 -36.07 -13.86 2.65
N SER A 57 -37.16 -14.38 3.24
CA SER A 57 -38.31 -13.58 3.68
C SER A 57 -38.13 -12.87 5.02
N ASN A 58 -37.19 -13.31 5.85
CA ASN A 58 -36.95 -12.74 7.18
C ASN A 58 -35.48 -12.27 7.35
N PRO A 59 -35.08 -11.14 6.73
CA PRO A 59 -33.71 -10.64 6.82
C PRO A 59 -33.26 -10.32 8.25
N HIS A 60 -34.19 -9.97 9.15
CA HIS A 60 -33.88 -9.67 10.56
C HIS A 60 -33.27 -10.85 11.32
N ASN A 61 -33.48 -12.09 10.87
CA ASN A 61 -32.88 -13.29 11.47
C ASN A 61 -31.41 -13.50 11.05
N ILE A 62 -30.89 -12.66 10.17
CA ILE A 62 -29.49 -12.67 9.75
C ILE A 62 -28.76 -11.61 10.60
N PRO A 63 -27.82 -12.02 11.46
CA PRO A 63 -27.29 -11.15 12.50
C PRO A 63 -26.33 -10.07 12.00
N ILE A 64 -25.80 -10.18 10.77
CA ILE A 64 -24.76 -9.30 10.23
C ILE A 64 -24.87 -9.20 8.70
N GLN A 65 -24.24 -8.18 8.09
CA GLN A 65 -24.11 -8.10 6.64
C GLN A 65 -23.26 -9.27 6.09
N VAL A 66 -23.77 -9.95 5.06
CA VAL A 66 -23.14 -11.13 4.45
C VAL A 66 -22.81 -10.86 2.99
N TYR A 67 -21.55 -11.10 2.61
CA TYR A 67 -21.08 -11.04 1.24
C TYR A 67 -20.80 -12.45 0.72
N ILE A 68 -21.42 -12.81 -0.39
CA ILE A 68 -21.30 -14.14 -1.00
C ILE A 68 -20.70 -14.06 -2.42
N LEU A 69 -19.89 -15.06 -2.77
CA LEU A 69 -19.38 -15.26 -4.13
C LEU A 69 -20.47 -15.80 -5.06
N GLY A 70 -20.16 -15.84 -6.34
CA GLY A 70 -21.03 -16.33 -7.40
C GLY A 70 -21.13 -17.86 -7.47
N PRO A 71 -21.99 -18.36 -8.37
CA PRO A 71 -22.30 -19.78 -8.45
C PRO A 71 -21.07 -20.60 -8.86
N THR A 72 -20.91 -21.73 -8.18
CA THR A 72 -19.87 -22.74 -8.44
C THR A 72 -20.36 -23.95 -9.24
N SER A 73 -21.68 -24.06 -9.42
CA SER A 73 -22.36 -25.10 -10.19
C SER A 73 -23.61 -24.54 -10.84
N ASP A 74 -24.05 -25.16 -11.94
CA ASP A 74 -25.24 -24.72 -12.70
C ASP A 74 -26.53 -24.75 -11.84
N ASP A 75 -26.62 -25.68 -10.89
CA ASP A 75 -27.73 -25.79 -9.93
C ASP A 75 -27.91 -24.51 -9.10
N GLU A 76 -26.82 -23.77 -8.86
CA GLU A 76 -26.84 -22.58 -8.02
C GLU A 76 -27.25 -21.33 -8.78
N VAL A 77 -27.11 -21.32 -10.11
CA VAL A 77 -27.31 -20.14 -10.96
C VAL A 77 -28.69 -19.52 -10.76
N ASN A 78 -29.71 -20.35 -10.55
CA ASN A 78 -31.10 -19.91 -10.39
C ASN A 78 -31.36 -19.12 -9.09
N PHE A 79 -30.46 -19.19 -8.11
CA PHE A 79 -30.58 -18.43 -6.86
C PHE A 79 -30.05 -17.00 -6.98
N TYR A 80 -29.34 -16.69 -8.07
CA TYR A 80 -28.77 -15.36 -8.34
C TYR A 80 -29.61 -14.63 -9.39
N SER A 81 -29.95 -13.37 -9.14
CA SER A 81 -30.66 -12.51 -10.09
C SER A 81 -29.80 -12.10 -11.29
N SER A 82 -28.50 -11.96 -11.06
CA SER A 82 -27.46 -11.75 -12.06
C SER A 82 -26.25 -12.57 -11.65
N THR A 83 -25.50 -13.09 -12.62
CA THR A 83 -24.24 -13.82 -12.36
C THR A 83 -23.01 -12.96 -12.60
N GLU A 84 -23.18 -11.73 -13.09
CA GLU A 84 -22.08 -10.83 -13.44
C GLU A 84 -21.95 -9.66 -12.48
N ARG A 85 -23.07 -8.97 -12.20
CA ARG A 85 -23.08 -7.73 -11.43
C ARG A 85 -23.47 -7.98 -9.98
N THR A 86 -22.97 -7.11 -9.10
CA THR A 86 -23.38 -7.05 -7.69
C THR A 86 -24.90 -6.97 -7.58
N SER A 87 -25.50 -7.83 -6.77
CA SER A 87 -26.93 -7.79 -6.49
C SER A 87 -27.24 -8.10 -5.04
N SER A 88 -28.13 -7.31 -4.45
CA SER A 88 -28.66 -7.61 -3.12
C SER A 88 -29.73 -8.69 -3.25
N ILE A 89 -29.53 -9.83 -2.61
CA ILE A 89 -30.51 -10.92 -2.59
C ILE A 89 -31.64 -10.61 -1.61
N ASN A 90 -31.28 -10.02 -0.48
CA ASN A 90 -32.18 -9.38 0.48
C ASN A 90 -31.43 -8.23 1.19
N GLU A 91 -32.00 -7.65 2.25
CA GLU A 91 -31.40 -6.52 2.98
C GLU A 91 -30.06 -6.84 3.66
N LYS A 92 -29.75 -8.12 3.92
CA LYS A 92 -28.55 -8.55 4.68
C LYS A 92 -27.56 -9.39 3.87
N ILE A 93 -27.96 -9.92 2.72
CA ILE A 93 -27.13 -10.78 1.87
C ILE A 93 -26.93 -10.11 0.53
N THR A 94 -25.67 -9.87 0.19
CA THR A 94 -25.25 -9.27 -1.08
C THR A 94 -24.35 -10.24 -1.83
N PHE A 95 -24.75 -10.56 -3.06
CA PHE A 95 -23.88 -11.18 -4.04
C PHE A 95 -22.93 -10.11 -4.61
N VAL A 96 -21.62 -10.33 -4.49
CA VAL A 96 -20.64 -9.31 -4.85
C VAL A 96 -20.44 -9.17 -6.36
N GLY A 97 -20.71 -10.21 -7.15
CA GLY A 97 -20.48 -10.20 -8.60
C GLY A 97 -19.50 -11.28 -9.06
N LYS A 98 -19.22 -11.31 -10.36
CA LYS A 98 -18.28 -12.28 -10.96
C LYS A 98 -16.82 -11.99 -10.57
N SER A 99 -16.37 -10.76 -10.79
CA SER A 99 -15.06 -10.28 -10.38
C SER A 99 -15.15 -8.78 -10.12
N GLY A 100 -14.44 -8.28 -9.12
CA GLY A 100 -14.51 -6.86 -8.79
C GLY A 100 -13.88 -6.51 -7.46
N MET A 101 -14.11 -5.27 -7.05
CA MET A 101 -13.64 -4.70 -5.80
C MET A 101 -14.72 -3.85 -5.19
N PHE A 102 -14.84 -3.86 -3.87
CA PHE A 102 -15.66 -2.94 -3.11
C PHE A 102 -14.91 -2.47 -1.87
N THR A 103 -15.30 -1.31 -1.37
CA THR A 103 -14.78 -0.76 -0.11
C THR A 103 -15.88 -0.87 0.94
N THR A 104 -15.56 -1.42 2.11
CA THR A 104 -16.51 -1.51 3.23
C THR A 104 -16.68 -0.14 3.91
N CYS A 105 -17.68 -0.01 4.78
CA CYS A 105 -17.89 1.24 5.55
C CYS A 105 -16.70 1.60 6.45
N GLU A 106 -15.90 0.59 6.82
CA GLU A 106 -14.69 0.71 7.64
C GLU A 106 -13.44 1.08 6.80
N GLY A 107 -13.60 1.32 5.49
CA GLY A 107 -12.50 1.68 4.59
C GLY A 107 -11.67 0.51 4.08
N ILE A 108 -12.09 -0.73 4.32
CA ILE A 108 -11.35 -1.93 3.89
C ILE A 108 -11.61 -2.20 2.42
N LYS A 109 -10.54 -2.32 1.62
CA LYS A 109 -10.63 -2.66 0.20
C LYS A 109 -10.66 -4.17 0.03
N VAL A 110 -11.79 -4.69 -0.44
CA VAL A 110 -12.01 -6.12 -0.64
C VAL A 110 -12.13 -6.43 -2.12
N ALA A 111 -11.25 -7.29 -2.64
CA ALA A 111 -11.37 -7.84 -3.98
C ALA A 111 -11.94 -9.26 -3.93
N TYR A 112 -12.70 -9.62 -4.95
CA TYR A 112 -13.36 -10.92 -5.03
C TYR A 112 -13.29 -11.50 -6.42
N VAL A 113 -13.22 -12.83 -6.49
CA VAL A 113 -13.29 -13.57 -7.74
C VAL A 113 -14.13 -14.84 -7.56
N SER A 114 -15.20 -14.91 -8.33
CA SER A 114 -16.20 -15.97 -8.26
C SER A 114 -15.97 -17.02 -9.36
N GLY A 115 -16.27 -18.28 -9.05
CA GLY A 115 -16.26 -19.39 -10.02
C GLY A 115 -14.93 -20.14 -10.13
N PHE A 116 -14.83 -20.94 -11.19
CA PHE A 116 -13.67 -21.79 -11.51
C PHE A 116 -12.92 -21.32 -12.75
N GLU A 117 -11.59 -21.37 -12.70
CA GLU A 117 -10.73 -21.05 -13.83
C GLU A 117 -11.11 -21.88 -15.06
N SER A 118 -11.47 -21.19 -16.13
CA SER A 118 -11.83 -21.79 -17.41
C SER A 118 -11.49 -20.83 -18.55
N SER A 119 -11.13 -21.39 -19.70
CA SER A 119 -10.93 -20.64 -20.94
C SER A 119 -12.24 -20.09 -21.52
N PHE A 120 -13.38 -20.64 -21.11
CA PHE A 120 -14.70 -20.24 -21.59
C PHE A 120 -15.41 -19.35 -20.57
N ASN A 121 -16.01 -18.27 -21.05
CA ASN A 121 -16.80 -17.36 -20.23
C ASN A 121 -18.20 -17.93 -20.03
N ASN A 122 -18.42 -18.55 -18.87
CA ASN A 122 -19.69 -19.11 -18.42
C ASN A 122 -20.08 -18.45 -17.08
N LYS A 123 -21.33 -18.65 -16.67
CA LYS A 123 -21.88 -18.09 -15.43
C LYS A 123 -21.17 -18.55 -14.16
N ILE A 124 -20.47 -19.70 -14.23
CA ILE A 124 -19.77 -20.34 -13.12
C ILE A 124 -18.25 -20.27 -13.23
N SER A 125 -17.72 -19.62 -14.28
CA SER A 125 -16.29 -19.60 -14.55
C SER A 125 -15.64 -18.26 -14.27
N MET A 126 -14.35 -18.34 -13.95
CA MET A 126 -13.40 -17.24 -13.84
C MET A 126 -12.48 -17.30 -15.06
N THR A 127 -12.34 -16.19 -15.76
CA THR A 127 -11.43 -16.09 -16.92
C THR A 127 -10.17 -15.29 -16.57
N GLU A 128 -9.11 -15.43 -17.37
CA GLU A 128 -7.91 -14.59 -17.19
C GLU A 128 -8.22 -13.09 -17.32
N MET A 129 -9.23 -12.71 -18.12
CA MET A 129 -9.64 -11.32 -18.29
C MET A 129 -10.27 -10.74 -17.02
N ASP A 130 -11.05 -11.55 -16.30
CA ASP A 130 -11.64 -11.16 -15.01
C ASP A 130 -10.56 -10.80 -13.99
N VAL A 131 -9.49 -11.61 -13.94
CA VAL A 131 -8.35 -11.41 -13.05
C VAL A 131 -7.45 -10.27 -13.55
N GLY A 132 -7.24 -10.18 -14.87
CA GLY A 132 -6.49 -9.10 -15.52
C GLY A 132 -7.09 -7.72 -15.26
N ASN A 133 -8.43 -7.60 -15.27
CA ASN A 133 -9.14 -6.37 -14.96
C ASN A 133 -9.00 -5.92 -13.49
N LEU A 134 -8.73 -6.85 -12.58
CA LEU A 134 -8.43 -6.53 -11.18
C LEU A 134 -6.99 -6.05 -11.02
N ILE A 135 -6.07 -6.71 -11.74
CA ILE A 135 -4.65 -6.38 -11.74
C ILE A 135 -4.40 -5.00 -12.36
N SER A 136 -5.06 -4.69 -13.48
CA SER A 136 -4.83 -3.44 -14.24
C SER A 136 -5.23 -2.18 -13.48
N LYS A 137 -6.07 -2.28 -12.45
CA LYS A 137 -6.50 -1.14 -11.65
C LYS A 137 -5.39 -0.56 -10.76
N ASN A 138 -4.32 -1.32 -10.50
CA ASN A 138 -3.19 -0.93 -9.64
C ASN A 138 -3.60 -0.35 -8.27
N ILE A 139 -4.72 -0.84 -7.72
CA ILE A 139 -5.24 -0.44 -6.41
C ILE A 139 -4.71 -1.39 -5.33
N THR A 140 -4.29 -0.85 -4.19
CA THR A 140 -3.94 -1.63 -3.00
C THR A 140 -5.18 -2.36 -2.46
N VAL A 141 -5.05 -3.68 -2.23
CA VAL A 141 -6.14 -4.52 -1.71
C VAL A 141 -5.78 -5.05 -0.34
N ASP A 142 -6.72 -4.99 0.61
CA ASP A 142 -6.54 -5.53 1.95
C ASP A 142 -6.90 -7.00 2.02
N ILE A 143 -8.05 -7.36 1.44
CA ILE A 143 -8.61 -8.71 1.50
C ILE A 143 -8.93 -9.17 0.08
N VAL A 144 -8.47 -10.37 -0.27
CA VAL A 144 -8.96 -11.11 -1.45
C VAL A 144 -9.72 -12.32 -0.96
N PHE A 145 -10.88 -12.62 -1.54
CA PHE A 145 -11.54 -13.91 -1.33
C PHE A 145 -12.04 -14.53 -2.63
N SER A 146 -11.86 -15.85 -2.74
CA SER A 146 -12.13 -16.62 -3.95
C SER A 146 -12.72 -18.00 -3.66
N SER A 147 -13.35 -18.61 -4.66
CA SER A 147 -13.83 -20.00 -4.53
C SER A 147 -12.65 -20.99 -4.60
N GLN A 148 -11.77 -20.84 -5.60
CA GLN A 148 -10.58 -21.71 -5.77
C GLN A 148 -9.35 -21.22 -5.02
N TRP A 149 -8.40 -22.15 -4.82
CA TRP A 149 -7.11 -21.87 -4.19
C TRP A 149 -6.06 -21.47 -5.24
N PRO A 150 -5.11 -20.57 -4.92
CA PRO A 150 -3.99 -20.25 -5.81
C PRO A 150 -3.05 -21.45 -6.03
N LEU A 151 -2.53 -21.61 -7.25
CA LEU A 151 -1.50 -22.61 -7.55
C LEU A 151 -0.22 -22.36 -6.72
N GLY A 152 0.37 -23.44 -6.22
CA GLY A 152 1.61 -23.37 -5.45
C GLY A 152 1.41 -22.87 -4.01
N ILE A 153 0.18 -22.64 -3.56
CA ILE A 153 -0.05 -22.15 -2.21
C ILE A 153 0.34 -23.17 -1.13
N THR A 154 0.47 -24.46 -1.47
CA THR A 154 0.89 -25.53 -0.53
C THR A 154 2.36 -25.96 -0.69
N SER A 155 3.13 -25.40 -1.63
CA SER A 155 4.44 -25.93 -2.05
C SER A 155 5.62 -25.75 -1.06
N ASN A 156 5.39 -25.21 0.14
CA ASN A 156 6.46 -24.87 1.10
C ASN A 156 6.84 -26.00 2.07
N GLY A 157 6.61 -27.27 1.72
CA GLY A 157 7.05 -28.43 2.52
C GLY A 157 6.40 -28.61 3.90
N MET A 158 5.43 -27.77 4.28
CA MET A 158 4.72 -27.88 5.57
C MET A 158 3.58 -28.90 5.55
N THR A 159 3.07 -29.26 4.36
CA THR A 159 2.03 -30.28 4.20
C THR A 159 2.20 -30.98 2.85
N ASP A 160 1.83 -32.28 2.78
CA ASP A 160 1.78 -33.04 1.53
C ASP A 160 0.48 -32.80 0.73
N TYR A 161 -0.35 -31.87 1.18
CA TYR A 161 -1.66 -31.65 0.60
C TYR A 161 -1.56 -30.85 -0.70
N LYS A 162 -2.06 -31.43 -1.77
CA LYS A 162 -2.19 -30.79 -3.08
C LYS A 162 -3.67 -30.43 -3.31
N PRO A 163 -4.00 -29.14 -3.49
CA PRO A 163 -5.34 -28.73 -3.87
C PRO A 163 -5.78 -29.48 -5.14
N LYS A 164 -7.03 -29.91 -5.19
CA LYS A 164 -7.60 -30.62 -6.34
C LYS A 164 -7.78 -29.71 -7.53
N TYR A 165 -8.14 -28.44 -7.30
CA TYR A 165 -8.44 -27.48 -8.35
C TYR A 165 -7.70 -26.14 -8.13
N PRO A 166 -6.36 -26.13 -8.20
CA PRO A 166 -5.58 -24.91 -8.04
C PRO A 166 -5.73 -24.00 -9.27
N SER A 167 -5.66 -22.69 -9.04
CA SER A 167 -5.76 -21.69 -10.10
C SER A 167 -4.44 -20.94 -10.35
N GLN A 168 -4.04 -20.88 -11.62
CA GLN A 168 -2.89 -20.10 -12.08
C GLN A 168 -3.18 -18.61 -12.07
N SER A 169 -4.38 -18.21 -12.50
CA SER A 169 -4.80 -16.80 -12.48
C SER A 169 -4.79 -16.23 -11.06
N LEU A 170 -5.27 -16.97 -10.06
CA LEU A 170 -5.21 -16.52 -8.66
C LEU A 170 -3.78 -16.46 -8.11
N ALA A 171 -2.87 -17.32 -8.59
CA ALA A 171 -1.45 -17.22 -8.25
C ALA A 171 -0.79 -15.95 -8.83
N LYS A 172 -1.20 -15.50 -10.02
CA LYS A 172 -0.80 -14.19 -10.55
C LYS A 172 -1.40 -13.05 -9.71
N LEU A 173 -2.67 -13.17 -9.34
CA LEU A 173 -3.40 -12.17 -8.56
C LEU A 173 -2.75 -11.91 -7.20
N ILE A 174 -2.43 -12.96 -6.44
CA ILE A 174 -1.82 -12.83 -5.11
C ILE A 174 -0.42 -12.20 -5.16
N LYS A 175 0.34 -12.46 -6.25
CA LYS A 175 1.68 -11.90 -6.47
C LYS A 175 1.64 -10.41 -6.76
N ILE A 176 0.62 -9.95 -7.48
CA ILE A 176 0.52 -8.55 -7.91
C ILE A 176 -0.19 -7.71 -6.85
N LEU A 177 -1.37 -8.13 -6.38
CA LEU A 177 -2.14 -7.36 -5.41
C LEU A 177 -1.58 -7.41 -3.98
N LYS A 178 -0.77 -8.43 -3.65
CA LYS A 178 -0.12 -8.62 -2.35
C LYS A 178 -1.05 -8.31 -1.17
N PRO A 179 -2.25 -8.93 -1.09
CA PRO A 179 -3.25 -8.58 -0.08
C PRO A 179 -2.80 -9.00 1.32
N ARG A 180 -3.38 -8.42 2.37
CA ARG A 180 -3.06 -8.81 3.75
C ARG A 180 -3.64 -10.19 4.08
N TYR A 181 -4.84 -10.46 3.59
CA TYR A 181 -5.50 -11.75 3.70
C TYR A 181 -5.97 -12.25 2.34
N PHE A 182 -5.82 -13.55 2.13
CA PHE A 182 -6.37 -14.26 0.98
C PHE A 182 -7.17 -15.46 1.51
N PHE A 183 -8.49 -15.45 1.31
CA PHE A 183 -9.38 -16.51 1.77
C PHE A 183 -9.89 -17.36 0.60
N SER A 184 -9.90 -18.68 0.77
CA SER A 184 -10.41 -19.59 -0.26
C SER A 184 -11.23 -20.74 0.31
N GLY A 185 -12.20 -21.22 -0.48
CA GLY A 185 -13.07 -22.35 -0.12
C GLY A 185 -12.82 -23.61 -0.96
N TRP A 186 -13.87 -24.38 -1.18
CA TRP A 186 -14.03 -25.52 -2.10
C TRP A 186 -13.22 -26.80 -1.84
N GLU A 187 -11.98 -26.71 -1.35
CA GLU A 187 -11.09 -27.86 -1.12
C GLU A 187 -11.50 -28.75 0.08
N ASN A 188 -12.54 -28.37 0.83
CA ASN A 188 -13.03 -29.02 2.05
C ASN A 188 -11.96 -29.24 3.14
N LYS A 189 -10.99 -28.34 3.24
CA LYS A 189 -9.86 -28.52 4.14
C LYS A 189 -9.46 -27.21 4.76
N TYR A 190 -9.18 -27.21 6.06
CA TYR A 190 -8.54 -26.07 6.69
C TYR A 190 -7.05 -26.08 6.36
N PHE A 191 -6.57 -24.97 5.83
CA PHE A 191 -5.14 -24.78 5.61
C PHE A 191 -4.77 -23.34 5.87
N GLU A 192 -3.85 -23.14 6.81
CA GLU A 192 -3.23 -21.85 7.06
C GLU A 192 -1.72 -22.05 6.98
N ARG A 193 -1.10 -21.38 6.02
CA ARG A 193 0.35 -21.40 5.88
C ARG A 193 0.99 -20.24 6.62
N LEU A 194 2.30 -20.33 6.80
CA LEU A 194 3.09 -19.16 7.17
C LEU A 194 2.86 -18.03 6.15
N PRO A 195 2.76 -16.77 6.63
CA PRO A 195 2.49 -15.64 5.75
C PRO A 195 3.47 -15.59 4.58
N LEU A 196 2.93 -15.42 3.38
CA LEU A 196 3.73 -15.22 2.17
C LEU A 196 4.47 -13.89 2.29
N CYS A 197 5.79 -13.96 2.26
CA CYS A 197 6.66 -12.80 2.28
C CYS A 197 6.88 -12.33 0.84
N HIS A 198 6.34 -11.16 0.51
CA HIS A 198 6.61 -10.49 -0.75
C HIS A 198 7.82 -9.58 -0.54
N THR A 199 9.02 -10.11 -0.82
CA THR A 199 10.26 -9.34 -0.77
C THR A 199 10.36 -8.47 -2.02
N GLU A 200 10.49 -7.17 -1.81
CA GLU A 200 10.84 -6.23 -2.88
C GLU A 200 12.37 -6.13 -2.96
N LYS A 201 12.91 -5.96 -4.17
CA LYS A 201 14.35 -5.93 -4.42
C LYS A 201 15.06 -4.74 -3.75
N ASP A 202 14.29 -3.77 -3.25
CA ASP A 202 14.77 -2.44 -2.85
C ASP A 202 14.70 -2.15 -1.33
N GLY A 203 14.65 -3.18 -0.48
CA GLY A 203 14.78 -2.99 0.98
C GLY A 203 13.53 -2.47 1.71
N ASN A 204 12.37 -2.46 1.06
CA ASN A 204 11.07 -2.17 1.68
C ASN A 204 10.65 -3.23 2.72
N ILE A 205 9.76 -2.83 3.63
CA ILE A 205 9.12 -3.74 4.60
C ILE A 205 8.44 -4.88 3.81
N PRO A 206 8.74 -6.15 4.10
CA PRO A 206 8.12 -7.26 3.39
C PRO A 206 6.60 -7.22 3.59
N LEU A 207 5.86 -7.13 2.49
CA LEU A 207 4.41 -7.26 2.54
C LEU A 207 4.08 -8.72 2.82
N LEU A 208 3.19 -8.94 3.78
CA LEU A 208 2.76 -10.27 4.14
C LEU A 208 1.34 -10.56 3.65
N THR A 209 1.17 -11.68 2.96
CA THR A 209 -0.16 -12.24 2.69
C THR A 209 -0.41 -13.46 3.54
N ARG A 210 -1.45 -13.41 4.37
CA ARG A 210 -1.94 -14.59 5.11
C ARG A 210 -2.97 -15.31 4.26
N PHE A 211 -2.64 -16.53 3.85
CA PHE A 211 -3.58 -17.39 3.16
C PHE A 211 -4.30 -18.29 4.15
N VAL A 212 -5.63 -18.35 4.04
CA VAL A 212 -6.50 -19.22 4.83
C VAL A 212 -7.50 -19.92 3.91
N GLY A 213 -7.34 -21.23 3.78
CA GLY A 213 -8.32 -22.12 3.18
C GLY A 213 -9.30 -22.63 4.24
N LEU A 214 -10.60 -22.62 3.96
CA LEU A 214 -11.66 -23.07 4.87
C LEU A 214 -12.42 -24.27 4.30
N ALA A 215 -12.86 -25.14 5.21
CA ALA A 215 -13.71 -26.29 4.88
C ALA A 215 -15.21 -25.92 4.82
N PHE A 216 -16.05 -26.89 4.48
CA PHE A 216 -17.49 -26.69 4.40
C PHE A 216 -18.13 -26.48 5.78
N VAL A 217 -19.19 -25.67 5.84
CA VAL A 217 -19.98 -25.47 7.05
C VAL A 217 -20.49 -26.81 7.57
N ASP A 218 -20.36 -26.99 8.88
CA ASP A 218 -20.69 -28.23 9.60
C ASP A 218 -19.71 -29.40 9.38
N ASN A 219 -18.52 -29.14 8.83
CA ASN A 219 -17.46 -30.13 8.86
C ASN A 219 -16.95 -30.32 10.31
N SER A 220 -17.04 -31.56 10.81
CA SER A 220 -16.65 -31.92 12.18
C SER A 220 -15.14 -32.00 12.39
N ASN A 221 -14.39 -32.31 11.33
CA ASN A 221 -12.95 -32.59 11.41
C ASN A 221 -12.10 -31.37 11.05
N GLU A 222 -12.65 -30.45 10.27
CA GLU A 222 -11.91 -29.33 9.67
C GLU A 222 -12.53 -27.99 10.05
N LYS A 223 -11.68 -26.97 10.21
CA LYS A 223 -12.15 -25.62 10.55
C LYS A 223 -12.80 -24.95 9.33
N TRP A 224 -14.06 -24.58 9.48
CA TRP A 224 -14.86 -23.90 8.43
C TRP A 224 -15.20 -22.45 8.76
N PHE A 225 -14.93 -21.99 9.99
CA PHE A 225 -15.26 -20.65 10.47
C PHE A 225 -14.04 -19.96 11.05
N TYR A 226 -13.82 -18.70 10.65
CA TYR A 226 -12.65 -17.92 11.04
C TYR A 226 -13.07 -16.50 11.44
N ALA A 227 -12.59 -16.03 12.59
CA ALA A 227 -12.78 -14.66 13.05
C ALA A 227 -11.46 -13.91 12.90
N VAL A 228 -11.51 -12.76 12.22
CA VAL A 228 -10.34 -11.93 11.97
C VAL A 228 -10.46 -10.67 12.80
N ASN A 229 -9.36 -10.28 13.44
CA ASN A 229 -9.17 -8.94 13.98
C ASN A 229 -8.02 -8.29 13.21
N MET A 230 -8.35 -7.36 12.32
CA MET A 230 -7.40 -6.73 11.42
C MET A 230 -7.17 -5.28 11.84
N ASP A 231 -5.93 -4.92 12.15
CA ASP A 231 -5.53 -3.52 12.36
C ASP A 231 -5.76 -2.73 11.06
N LEU A 232 -6.44 -1.59 11.10
CA LEU A 232 -6.68 -0.76 9.91
C LEU A 232 -5.37 -0.13 9.40
N HIS A 233 -4.37 0.02 10.26
CA HIS A 233 -3.02 0.43 9.86
C HIS A 233 -2.21 -0.81 9.47
N ARG A 234 -1.49 -0.75 8.34
CA ARG A 234 -0.67 -1.86 7.80
C ARG A 234 0.63 -2.05 8.59
N LYS A 235 0.55 -2.15 9.92
CA LYS A 235 1.68 -2.39 10.83
C LYS A 235 1.99 -3.90 10.87
N LEU A 236 3.25 -4.27 10.76
CA LEU A 236 3.69 -5.65 11.03
C LEU A 236 3.59 -5.92 12.54
N SER A 237 2.93 -6.99 12.94
CA SER A 237 2.91 -7.38 14.37
C SER A 237 4.24 -8.02 14.78
N VAL A 238 4.57 -8.00 16.08
CA VAL A 238 5.73 -8.73 16.62
C VAL A 238 5.68 -10.23 16.27
N SER A 239 4.49 -10.82 16.17
CA SER A 239 4.29 -12.21 15.75
C SER A 239 4.63 -12.44 14.27
N ASP A 240 4.40 -11.44 13.42
CA ASP A 240 4.75 -11.48 12.00
C ASP A 240 6.24 -11.39 11.79
N VAL A 241 6.92 -10.49 12.52
CA VAL A 241 8.37 -10.35 12.50
C VAL A 241 9.05 -11.66 12.96
N ASN A 242 8.52 -12.30 14.00
CA ASN A 242 9.04 -13.60 14.47
C ASN A 242 8.83 -14.73 13.45
N LYS A 243 7.68 -14.76 12.76
CA LYS A 243 7.39 -15.72 11.68
C LYS A 243 8.25 -15.46 10.44
N ILE A 244 8.51 -14.20 10.09
CA ILE A 244 9.45 -13.79 9.02
C ILE A 244 10.89 -14.25 9.37
N ASN A 245 11.33 -14.04 10.61
CA ASN A 245 12.65 -14.47 11.07
C ASN A 245 12.84 -15.99 11.06
N LEU A 246 11.75 -16.76 11.27
CA LEU A 246 11.76 -18.21 11.08
C LEU A 246 11.94 -18.60 9.61
N TYR A 247 11.33 -17.86 8.69
CA TYR A 247 11.42 -18.06 7.24
C TYR A 247 12.84 -17.79 6.71
N LEU A 248 13.46 -16.69 7.15
CA LEU A 248 14.83 -16.30 6.77
C LEU A 248 15.91 -17.27 7.26
N LYS A 249 15.60 -18.11 8.26
CA LYS A 249 16.50 -19.18 8.73
C LYS A 249 16.49 -20.43 7.83
N HIS A 250 15.48 -20.63 6.98
CA HIS A 250 15.23 -21.93 6.36
C HIS A 250 15.37 -22.03 4.83
N GLN A 251 15.57 -20.96 4.05
CA GLN A 251 16.25 -20.99 2.73
C GLN A 251 16.15 -19.64 1.99
N PRO A 252 17.08 -19.33 1.05
CA PRO A 252 16.96 -18.20 0.13
C PRO A 252 15.91 -18.51 -0.95
N LEU A 253 15.00 -17.57 -1.19
CA LEU A 253 13.90 -17.73 -2.14
C LEU A 253 14.34 -17.35 -3.55
N GLU A 254 15.25 -18.13 -4.13
CA GLU A 254 15.59 -18.08 -5.57
C GLU A 254 15.34 -19.42 -6.30
N GLU A 255 15.01 -20.51 -5.59
CA GLU A 255 14.86 -21.84 -6.23
C GLU A 255 13.42 -22.28 -6.55
N LEU A 256 12.39 -21.46 -6.30
CA LEU A 256 10.99 -21.84 -6.62
C LEU A 256 10.49 -21.38 -8.01
N TYR A 257 11.28 -20.63 -8.78
CA TYR A 257 10.77 -19.93 -9.97
C TYR A 257 11.53 -20.18 -11.29
N ASN A 258 12.52 -21.08 -11.32
CA ASN A 258 13.26 -21.43 -12.54
C ASN A 258 12.88 -22.79 -13.15
N SER A 259 11.64 -23.26 -13.00
CA SER A 259 11.12 -24.28 -13.90
C SER A 259 10.71 -23.61 -15.21
N ARG A 260 11.69 -23.46 -16.12
CA ARG A 260 11.41 -23.22 -17.54
C ARG A 260 10.54 -24.36 -18.05
N ILE A 261 9.37 -24.02 -18.59
CA ILE A 261 8.63 -24.89 -19.49
C ILE A 261 9.49 -25.00 -20.75
N THR A 262 10.04 -26.17 -21.04
CA THR A 262 10.32 -26.56 -22.41
C THR A 262 9.20 -27.49 -22.84
N ASP A 263 8.54 -27.12 -23.94
CA ASP A 263 7.69 -28.03 -24.69
C ASP A 263 8.50 -29.30 -25.02
N ASN A 264 7.84 -30.45 -24.82
CA ASN A 264 8.31 -31.82 -24.98
C ASN A 264 9.13 -32.40 -23.82
N GLY A 265 8.51 -33.38 -23.16
CA GLY A 265 9.08 -34.12 -22.05
C GLY A 265 10.39 -34.82 -22.38
N SER A 266 11.42 -34.53 -21.57
CA SER A 266 12.45 -35.47 -21.12
C SER A 266 13.28 -34.81 -20.03
N TYR A 267 13.55 -35.53 -18.94
CA TYR A 267 14.44 -35.09 -17.86
C TYR A 267 15.89 -35.39 -18.24
N ILE A 268 16.78 -34.39 -18.18
CA ILE A 268 18.24 -34.60 -18.23
C ILE A 268 18.88 -33.87 -17.04
N TRP A 269 19.60 -34.64 -16.23
CA TRP A 269 20.45 -34.16 -15.15
C TRP A 269 21.77 -33.64 -15.74
N MET A 270 22.15 -32.40 -15.45
CA MET A 270 23.54 -31.97 -15.58
C MET A 270 24.00 -31.29 -14.29
N GLN A 271 25.01 -31.90 -13.69
CA GLN A 271 25.78 -31.41 -12.55
C GLN A 271 26.59 -30.19 -12.98
N GLU A 272 26.54 -29.09 -12.20
CA GLU A 272 27.55 -28.04 -12.28
C GLU A 272 28.47 -28.04 -11.05
N GLN A 273 29.75 -27.95 -11.35
CA GLN A 273 30.90 -27.92 -10.44
C GLN A 273 31.05 -26.55 -9.74
N PRO A 274 31.68 -26.49 -8.54
CA PRO A 274 31.60 -25.35 -7.65
C PRO A 274 32.62 -24.25 -8.00
N LYS A 275 32.17 -22.98 -8.06
CA LYS A 275 33.09 -21.82 -8.06
C LYS A 275 33.33 -21.28 -6.65
N LYS A 276 34.61 -21.00 -6.40
CA LYS A 276 35.26 -20.71 -5.13
C LYS A 276 34.80 -19.40 -4.47
N LYS A 277 34.76 -19.45 -3.14
CA LYS A 277 34.56 -18.34 -2.19
C LYS A 277 35.66 -17.28 -2.32
N ILE A 278 35.28 -16.01 -2.35
CA ILE A 278 36.09 -14.87 -1.90
C ILE A 278 35.24 -14.15 -0.85
N GLY A 279 35.81 -13.98 0.35
CA GLY A 279 35.08 -13.56 1.53
C GLY A 279 35.24 -12.09 1.89
N GLN A 280 34.29 -11.64 2.74
CA GLN A 280 34.35 -10.55 3.73
C GLN A 280 34.53 -9.13 3.18
N LYS A 281 33.87 -8.07 3.66
CA LYS A 281 33.07 -7.76 4.85
C LYS A 281 32.33 -6.46 4.48
N ASN A 282 31.07 -6.29 4.86
CA ASN A 282 30.55 -5.00 5.33
C ASN A 282 29.21 -5.22 6.03
N SER A 283 29.20 -4.94 7.33
CA SER A 283 28.03 -4.97 8.20
C SER A 283 27.08 -3.84 7.81
N THR A 284 25.97 -4.16 7.15
CA THR A 284 24.87 -3.21 6.99
C THR A 284 24.01 -3.25 8.26
N LYS A 285 24.13 -2.20 9.08
CA LYS A 285 23.19 -1.93 10.17
C LYS A 285 21.77 -1.89 9.59
N LYS A 286 20.87 -2.70 10.16
CA LYS A 286 19.43 -2.69 9.83
C LYS A 286 18.85 -1.30 10.14
N PHE A 287 18.20 -0.66 9.17
CA PHE A 287 17.48 0.59 9.37
C PHE A 287 16.18 0.32 10.13
N ASN A 288 16.00 0.91 11.30
CA ASN A 288 14.82 0.76 12.13
C ASN A 288 13.87 1.93 11.84
N LEU A 289 12.56 1.70 11.72
CA LEU A 289 11.59 2.82 11.53
C LEU A 289 11.59 3.81 12.71
N LYS A 290 12.05 3.36 13.88
CA LYS A 290 12.29 4.22 15.06
C LYS A 290 13.45 5.20 14.88
N ASP A 291 14.35 4.95 13.93
CA ASP A 291 15.49 5.81 13.59
C ASP A 291 15.12 6.83 12.48
N CYS A 292 13.87 6.81 11.98
CA CYS A 292 13.41 7.78 11.00
C CYS A 292 13.07 9.10 11.68
N TRP A 293 13.91 10.10 11.40
CA TRP A 293 13.82 11.45 11.96
C TRP A 293 12.49 12.17 11.63
N PHE A 294 11.81 11.78 10.55
CA PHE A 294 10.61 12.46 10.02
C PHE A 294 9.29 11.72 10.30
N CYS A 295 9.33 10.55 10.93
CA CYS A 295 8.11 9.85 11.32
C CYS A 295 7.59 10.40 12.65
N LEU A 296 6.33 10.85 12.70
CA LEU A 296 5.68 11.35 13.93
C LEU A 296 5.58 10.33 15.08
N SER A 297 5.92 9.06 14.81
CA SER A 297 5.95 7.96 15.77
C SER A 297 7.37 7.66 16.32
N SER A 298 8.38 8.45 15.96
CA SER A 298 9.71 8.34 16.56
C SER A 298 9.68 8.90 17.99
N ASP A 299 10.41 8.27 18.91
CA ASP A 299 10.53 8.69 20.31
C ASP A 299 11.42 9.95 20.47
N GLU A 300 11.52 10.80 19.43
CA GLU A 300 12.49 11.89 19.33
C GLU A 300 11.98 13.27 19.81
N PRO A 301 12.86 14.13 20.35
CA PRO A 301 12.50 15.39 21.04
C PRO A 301 12.10 16.56 20.10
N GLN A 302 11.70 16.31 18.86
CA GLN A 302 11.63 17.36 17.81
C GLN A 302 10.21 17.76 17.39
N ASN A 303 9.20 17.33 18.15
CA ASN A 303 7.79 17.71 17.95
C ASN A 303 7.54 19.23 18.02
N HIS A 304 8.44 19.98 18.66
CA HIS A 304 8.34 21.43 18.73
C HIS A 304 8.51 22.12 17.36
N LEU A 305 9.08 21.44 16.37
CA LEU A 305 9.23 21.94 14.99
C LEU A 305 7.95 21.82 14.16
N ILE A 306 6.93 21.08 14.62
CA ILE A 306 5.69 20.86 13.86
C ILE A 306 4.86 22.14 13.85
N VAL A 307 4.60 22.70 12.68
CA VAL A 307 3.79 23.92 12.51
C VAL A 307 2.30 23.55 12.42
N SER A 308 1.94 22.60 11.56
CA SER A 308 0.56 22.17 11.34
C SER A 308 0.48 20.68 11.02
N VAL A 309 -0.61 20.03 11.40
CA VAL A 309 -0.87 18.62 11.09
C VAL A 309 -2.21 18.54 10.36
N GLY A 310 -2.20 18.02 9.14
CA GLY A 310 -3.38 17.70 8.35
C GLY A 310 -3.81 16.24 8.51
N PHE A 311 -4.59 15.72 7.57
CA PHE A 311 -5.09 14.35 7.57
C PHE A 311 -4.00 13.34 7.17
N ASN A 312 -3.26 13.64 6.11
CA ASN A 312 -2.21 12.77 5.57
C ASN A 312 -0.85 13.47 5.44
N VAL A 313 -0.77 14.78 5.65
CA VAL A 313 0.45 15.59 5.50
C VAL A 313 0.60 16.49 6.72
N TYR A 314 1.82 16.68 7.20
CA TYR A 314 2.13 17.69 8.20
C TYR A 314 3.20 18.66 7.69
N LEU A 315 3.12 19.90 8.20
CA LEU A 315 4.05 20.98 7.95
C LEU A 315 4.95 21.14 9.17
N SER A 316 6.26 21.19 8.96
CA SER A 316 7.25 21.41 10.02
C SER A 316 8.30 22.43 9.60
N LEU A 317 8.96 23.05 10.59
CA LEU A 317 10.16 23.85 10.36
C LEU A 317 11.36 22.93 10.10
N SER A 318 12.19 23.26 9.12
CA SER A 318 13.41 22.51 8.81
C SER A 318 14.47 22.80 9.88
N LYS A 319 14.95 21.76 10.57
CA LYS A 319 16.11 21.89 11.44
C LYS A 319 17.33 22.29 10.62
N GLY A 320 17.96 23.40 10.99
CA GLY A 320 19.06 23.95 10.22
C GLY A 320 18.65 24.46 8.84
N GLY A 321 17.53 25.17 8.77
CA GLY A 321 16.99 25.76 7.55
C GLY A 321 17.98 26.65 6.79
N LEU A 322 17.82 26.78 5.46
CA LEU A 322 18.66 27.69 4.66
C LEU A 322 18.29 29.16 4.94
N VAL A 323 17.00 29.38 5.17
CA VAL A 323 16.39 30.65 5.58
C VAL A 323 15.57 30.43 6.86
N ARG A 324 15.26 31.53 7.56
CA ARG A 324 14.46 31.51 8.79
C ARG A 324 13.15 30.72 8.63
N ASP A 325 12.47 30.94 7.50
CA ASP A 325 11.15 30.37 7.22
C ASP A 325 11.23 29.09 6.37
N HIS A 326 12.35 28.34 6.43
CA HIS A 326 12.51 27.09 5.67
C HIS A 326 11.65 26.00 6.29
N MET A 327 10.62 25.55 5.58
CA MET A 327 9.70 24.53 6.05
C MET A 327 9.82 23.23 5.25
N LEU A 328 9.29 22.16 5.80
CA LEU A 328 9.18 20.84 5.19
C LEU A 328 7.71 20.40 5.19
N LEU A 329 7.22 20.00 4.02
CA LEU A 329 5.98 19.26 3.88
C LEU A 329 6.30 17.78 3.81
N ILE A 330 5.73 17.03 4.76
CA ILE A 330 6.07 15.62 4.99
C ILE A 330 4.78 14.82 5.06
N PRO A 331 4.62 13.76 4.24
CA PRO A 331 3.53 12.81 4.40
C PRO A 331 3.60 12.11 5.76
N ILE A 332 2.48 11.94 6.43
CA ILE A 332 2.40 11.23 7.72
C ILE A 332 2.76 9.74 7.54
N ASN A 333 2.36 9.16 6.41
CA ASN A 333 2.75 7.81 6.02
C ASN A 333 4.23 7.78 5.59
N HIS A 334 4.97 6.73 5.99
CA HIS A 334 6.36 6.52 5.57
C HIS A 334 6.40 6.13 4.10
N VAL A 335 6.63 7.12 3.24
CA VAL A 335 6.78 6.99 1.79
C VAL A 335 8.09 7.66 1.42
N SER A 336 8.85 7.11 0.47
CA SER A 336 10.18 7.63 0.14
C SER A 336 10.15 8.80 -0.85
N SER A 337 9.06 8.94 -1.61
CA SER A 337 8.82 10.03 -2.58
C SER A 337 7.35 10.41 -2.72
N ILE A 338 7.09 11.60 -3.27
CA ILE A 338 5.76 12.08 -3.66
C ILE A 338 5.23 11.37 -4.91
N SER A 339 6.08 10.80 -5.76
CA SER A 339 5.64 9.97 -6.88
C SER A 339 4.90 8.70 -6.43
N GLN A 340 5.15 8.20 -5.22
CA GLN A 340 4.54 6.99 -4.66
C GLN A 340 3.24 7.25 -3.87
N VAL A 341 2.81 8.51 -3.72
CA VAL A 341 1.63 8.84 -2.92
C VAL A 341 0.32 8.77 -3.72
N ASP A 342 -0.76 8.45 -3.02
CA ASP A 342 -2.12 8.45 -3.57
C ASP A 342 -2.60 9.89 -3.86
N GLU A 343 -3.63 10.02 -4.70
CA GLU A 343 -4.16 11.32 -5.13
C GLU A 343 -4.72 12.16 -3.98
N GLU A 344 -5.15 11.52 -2.88
CA GLU A 344 -5.62 12.19 -1.67
C GLU A 344 -4.49 12.94 -0.97
N ILE A 345 -3.34 12.28 -0.77
CA ILE A 345 -2.14 12.89 -0.16
C ILE A 345 -1.59 13.98 -1.08
N ARG A 346 -1.59 13.74 -2.40
CA ARG A 346 -1.16 14.73 -3.41
C ARG A 346 -2.06 15.97 -3.40
N SER A 347 -3.36 15.79 -3.32
CA SER A 347 -4.33 16.89 -3.23
C SER A 347 -4.09 17.72 -1.97
N GLU A 348 -3.83 17.07 -0.84
CA GLU A 348 -3.51 17.75 0.41
C GLU A 348 -2.17 18.51 0.35
N LEU A 349 -1.12 17.90 -0.21
CA LEU A 349 0.16 18.56 -0.47
C LEU A 349 -0.03 19.83 -1.32
N ASN A 350 -0.82 19.74 -2.39
CA ASN A 350 -1.09 20.88 -3.27
C ASN A 350 -1.88 21.98 -2.57
N ARG A 351 -2.82 21.64 -1.66
CA ARG A 351 -3.50 22.62 -0.81
C ARG A 351 -2.52 23.33 0.12
N TYR A 352 -1.64 22.60 0.79
CA TYR A 352 -0.58 23.18 1.63
C TYR A 352 0.32 24.12 0.83
N LYS A 353 0.82 23.67 -0.33
CA LYS A 353 1.65 24.49 -1.24
C LYS A 353 0.93 25.78 -1.63
N LYS A 354 -0.36 25.71 -1.97
CA LYS A 354 -1.17 26.89 -2.34
C LYS A 354 -1.30 27.88 -1.19
N ILE A 355 -1.59 27.41 0.01
CA ILE A 355 -1.72 28.26 1.22
C ILE A 355 -0.38 28.93 1.54
N ILE A 356 0.72 28.17 1.50
CA ILE A 356 2.08 28.67 1.74
C ILE A 356 2.46 29.73 0.70
N LYS A 357 2.23 29.46 -0.60
CA LYS A 357 2.46 30.44 -1.67
C LYS A 357 1.68 31.74 -1.40
N GLN A 358 0.38 31.63 -1.12
CA GLN A 358 -0.47 32.79 -0.84
C GLN A 358 0.02 33.59 0.38
N HIS A 359 0.43 32.92 1.46
CA HIS A 359 0.95 33.57 2.64
C HIS A 359 2.21 34.40 2.32
N PHE A 360 3.20 33.81 1.66
CA PHE A 360 4.47 34.49 1.39
C PHE A 360 4.38 35.55 0.30
N ILE A 361 3.42 35.45 -0.64
CA ILE A 361 3.12 36.52 -1.60
C ILE A 361 2.76 37.82 -0.86
N THR A 362 2.00 37.75 0.24
CA THR A 362 1.64 38.96 1.02
C THR A 362 2.86 39.63 1.68
N LYS A 363 3.97 38.90 1.81
CA LYS A 363 5.24 39.37 2.38
C LYS A 363 6.28 39.74 1.31
N ASN A 364 5.87 39.92 0.05
CA ASN A 364 6.75 40.18 -1.09
C ASN A 364 7.84 39.10 -1.26
N LYS A 365 7.48 37.86 -0.95
CA LYS A 365 8.32 36.67 -1.08
C LYS A 365 7.66 35.68 -2.05
N ARG A 366 8.49 34.82 -2.63
CA ARG A 366 8.10 33.69 -3.46
C ARG A 366 8.64 32.40 -2.84
N VAL A 367 8.04 31.25 -3.14
CA VAL A 367 8.36 29.99 -2.48
C VAL A 367 8.75 28.95 -3.52
N ILE A 368 9.98 28.45 -3.40
CA ILE A 368 10.47 27.34 -4.19
C ILE A 368 10.14 26.04 -3.46
N PHE A 369 9.64 25.07 -4.19
CA PHE A 369 9.46 23.72 -3.68
C PHE A 369 10.45 22.80 -4.36
N PHE A 370 11.15 21.95 -3.62
CA PHE A 370 11.93 20.89 -4.24
C PHE A 370 11.85 19.60 -3.45
N GLU A 371 11.99 18.50 -4.18
CA GLU A 371 12.05 17.16 -3.66
C GLU A 371 13.28 16.45 -4.23
N ARG A 372 13.94 15.66 -3.38
CA ARG A 372 14.94 14.70 -3.83
C ARG A 372 14.45 13.31 -3.47
N PHE A 373 14.31 12.45 -4.47
CA PHE A 373 14.13 11.02 -4.30
C PHE A 373 15.42 10.29 -4.72
N TYR A 374 16.41 10.32 -3.81
CA TYR A 374 17.71 9.65 -3.97
C TYR A 374 18.29 9.40 -2.57
N LYS A 375 18.48 8.12 -2.22
CA LYS A 375 18.90 7.67 -0.87
C LYS A 375 18.08 8.33 0.26
N THR A 376 16.79 8.54 0.04
CA THR A 376 15.86 9.11 1.02
C THR A 376 15.04 8.02 1.69
N SER A 377 14.90 8.10 3.01
CA SER A 377 14.03 7.21 3.78
C SER A 377 12.59 7.73 3.83
N HIS A 378 12.39 9.04 3.89
CA HIS A 378 11.08 9.68 3.94
C HIS A 378 11.02 10.83 2.95
N ALA A 379 9.91 10.95 2.24
CA ALA A 379 9.61 12.04 1.33
C ALA A 379 9.57 13.36 2.08
N GLN A 380 10.33 14.33 1.59
CA GLN A 380 10.41 15.67 2.14
C GLN A 380 10.36 16.69 1.01
N VAL A 381 9.26 17.45 0.95
CA VAL A 381 9.18 18.58 0.05
C VAL A 381 9.68 19.81 0.80
N ASN A 382 10.84 20.29 0.39
CA ASN A 382 11.47 21.48 0.98
C ASN A 382 10.74 22.71 0.45
N CYS A 383 10.37 23.62 1.34
CA CYS A 383 9.63 24.84 1.04
C CYS A 383 10.52 26.03 1.43
N ILE A 384 11.08 26.73 0.46
CA ILE A 384 12.05 27.81 0.72
C ILE A 384 11.49 29.15 0.24
N PRO A 385 11.05 30.01 1.18
CA PRO A 385 10.70 31.38 0.87
C PRO A 385 11.94 32.20 0.54
N MET A 386 11.86 32.99 -0.53
CA MET A 386 12.88 33.93 -0.95
C MET A 386 12.27 35.23 -1.45
N ARG A 387 13.11 36.26 -1.63
CA ARG A 387 12.65 37.53 -2.15
C ARG A 387 12.26 37.39 -3.63
N GLU A 388 11.22 38.10 -4.03
CA GLU A 388 10.67 38.02 -5.38
C GLU A 388 11.66 38.49 -6.46
N ASP A 389 12.54 39.43 -6.16
CA ASP A 389 13.57 39.92 -7.09
C ASP A 389 14.66 38.87 -7.40
N LEU A 390 14.82 37.86 -6.55
CA LEU A 390 15.83 36.82 -6.71
C LEU A 390 15.27 35.54 -7.34
N SER A 391 13.95 35.41 -7.47
CA SER A 391 13.35 34.16 -7.94
C SER A 391 13.64 33.85 -9.41
N CYS A 392 13.92 34.86 -10.23
CA CYS A 392 14.28 34.67 -11.65
C CYS A 392 15.65 33.99 -11.84
N ASN A 393 16.57 34.15 -10.88
CA ASN A 393 17.92 33.58 -10.94
C ASN A 393 18.00 32.12 -10.43
N VAL A 394 16.89 31.60 -9.89
CA VAL A 394 16.84 30.25 -9.32
C VAL A 394 17.04 29.20 -10.41
N LYS A 395 16.36 29.38 -11.55
CA LYS A 395 16.44 28.45 -12.68
C LYS A 395 17.87 28.33 -13.21
N SER A 396 18.52 29.47 -13.48
CA SER A 396 19.90 29.49 -13.95
C SER A 396 20.84 28.83 -12.96
N SER A 397 20.67 29.08 -11.65
CA SER A 397 21.51 28.49 -10.62
C SER A 397 21.40 26.96 -10.55
N PHE A 398 20.19 26.41 -10.65
CA PHE A 398 19.98 24.95 -10.70
C PHE A 398 20.56 24.31 -11.96
N MET A 399 20.37 24.94 -13.12
CA MET A 399 20.88 24.45 -14.41
C MET A 399 22.41 24.46 -14.45
N GLU A 400 23.04 25.55 -13.98
CA GLU A 400 24.50 25.67 -13.93
C GLU A 400 25.10 24.64 -12.97
N ARG A 401 24.52 24.48 -11.77
CA ARG A 401 24.99 23.48 -10.80
C ARG A 401 24.80 22.04 -11.31
N ALA A 402 23.71 21.76 -12.02
CA ALA A 402 23.50 20.46 -12.66
C ALA A 402 24.58 20.18 -13.73
N ALA A 403 24.88 21.17 -14.57
CA ALA A 403 25.91 21.08 -15.60
C ALA A 403 27.33 20.87 -15.01
N GLU A 404 27.67 21.55 -13.93
CA GLU A 404 28.96 21.36 -13.22
C GLU A 404 29.17 19.93 -12.72
N ILE A 405 28.10 19.27 -12.26
CA ILE A 405 28.15 17.92 -11.71
C ILE A 405 27.97 16.86 -12.82
N GLY A 406 27.53 17.27 -14.02
CA GLY A 406 27.30 16.39 -15.16
C GLY A 406 25.94 15.70 -15.13
N PHE A 407 24.90 16.38 -14.62
CA PHE A 407 23.52 15.92 -14.67
C PHE A 407 22.69 16.81 -15.61
N ASP A 408 21.85 16.17 -16.41
CA ASP A 408 20.92 16.87 -17.31
C ASP A 408 19.65 17.24 -16.55
N LEU A 409 19.42 18.54 -16.38
CA LEU A 409 18.21 19.10 -15.79
C LEU A 409 17.32 19.63 -16.91
N CYS A 410 16.14 19.03 -17.06
CA CYS A 410 15.19 19.39 -18.10
C CYS A 410 14.10 20.32 -17.55
N THR A 411 13.70 21.31 -18.35
CA THR A 411 12.57 22.19 -18.01
C THR A 411 11.28 21.61 -18.59
N TYR A 412 10.25 21.58 -17.77
CA TYR A 412 8.89 21.15 -18.12
C TYR A 412 7.88 22.22 -17.69
N SER A 413 6.67 22.15 -18.26
CA SER A 413 5.55 22.94 -17.75
C SER A 413 4.87 22.21 -16.60
N SER A 414 4.32 22.95 -15.62
CA SER A 414 3.49 22.37 -14.54
C SER A 414 2.31 21.54 -15.03
N LYS A 415 1.90 21.68 -16.30
CA LYS A 415 0.84 20.90 -16.94
C LYS A 415 1.27 19.50 -17.39
N ASP A 416 2.58 19.25 -17.48
CA ASP A 416 3.12 18.00 -17.99
C ASP A 416 3.09 16.88 -16.96
N HIS A 417 2.71 17.19 -15.70
CA HIS A 417 2.60 16.25 -14.59
C HIS A 417 3.81 15.31 -14.51
N VAL A 418 5.02 15.87 -14.63
CA VAL A 418 6.27 15.11 -14.86
C VAL A 418 6.49 14.07 -13.77
N VAL A 419 6.19 14.40 -12.52
CA VAL A 419 6.31 13.50 -11.35
C VAL A 419 5.35 12.31 -11.42
N GLN A 420 4.22 12.43 -12.13
CA GLN A 420 3.23 11.36 -12.31
C GLN A 420 3.56 10.44 -13.48
N ASN A 421 4.34 10.94 -14.44
CA ASN A 421 4.71 10.24 -15.68
C ASN A 421 6.06 9.51 -15.57
N ILE A 422 6.67 9.46 -14.38
CA ILE A 422 7.95 8.79 -14.15
C ILE A 422 7.79 7.26 -14.22
N SER A 423 8.76 6.60 -14.84
CA SER A 423 8.90 5.13 -14.76
C SER A 423 9.02 4.67 -13.30
N LEU A 424 8.17 3.72 -12.90
CA LEU A 424 8.09 3.21 -11.53
C LEU A 424 9.47 2.79 -10.99
N GLY A 425 9.96 3.49 -9.95
CA GLY A 425 11.23 3.20 -9.28
C GLY A 425 12.44 4.03 -9.72
N ALA A 426 12.29 4.94 -10.69
CA ALA A 426 13.38 5.84 -11.06
C ALA A 426 13.61 6.90 -9.96
N GLU A 427 14.87 7.02 -9.53
CA GLU A 427 15.31 8.09 -8.62
C GLU A 427 15.26 9.43 -9.36
N TYR A 428 14.93 10.52 -8.67
CA TYR A 428 14.79 11.83 -9.32
C TYR A 428 15.08 13.00 -8.40
N PHE A 429 15.30 14.15 -9.02
CA PHE A 429 15.29 15.46 -8.38
C PHE A 429 14.28 16.36 -9.09
N HIS A 430 13.41 17.00 -8.33
CA HIS A 430 12.32 17.84 -8.84
C HIS A 430 12.29 19.18 -8.14
N VAL A 431 12.09 20.26 -8.90
CA VAL A 431 11.95 21.63 -8.41
C VAL A 431 10.74 22.28 -9.06
N GLU A 432 9.87 22.87 -8.26
CA GLU A 432 8.78 23.73 -8.72
C GLU A 432 9.20 25.19 -8.56
N LEU A 433 9.23 25.90 -9.68
CA LEU A 433 9.51 27.34 -9.74
C LEU A 433 8.20 28.15 -9.63
N ASN A 434 8.32 29.46 -9.66
CA ASN A 434 7.18 30.37 -9.52
C ASN A 434 6.42 30.64 -10.83
N ASP A 435 7.05 30.38 -11.98
CA ASP A 435 6.53 30.72 -13.32
C ASP A 435 5.74 29.58 -13.98
N ASP A 436 5.15 28.67 -13.19
CA ASP A 436 4.55 27.41 -13.67
C ASP A 436 5.52 26.55 -14.50
N GLU A 437 6.82 26.72 -14.24
CA GLU A 437 7.90 25.90 -14.75
C GLU A 437 8.38 24.93 -13.65
N GLU A 438 8.68 23.71 -14.08
CA GLU A 438 9.27 22.69 -13.23
C GLU A 438 10.60 22.25 -13.82
N LEU A 439 11.59 22.04 -12.95
CA LEU A 439 12.86 21.43 -13.32
C LEU A 439 12.86 19.99 -12.83
N PHE A 440 13.21 19.08 -13.72
CA PHE A 440 13.23 17.64 -13.41
C PHE A 440 14.50 16.99 -13.95
N CYS A 441 15.11 16.17 -13.10
CA CYS A 441 16.29 15.39 -13.41
C CYS A 441 16.04 13.94 -12.99
N GLU A 442 16.14 13.01 -13.94
CA GLU A 442 16.14 11.58 -13.66
C GLU A 442 17.55 11.16 -13.23
N ILE A 443 17.65 10.51 -12.07
CA ILE A 443 18.91 10.10 -11.48
C ILE A 443 19.13 8.63 -11.86
N SER A 444 20.18 8.39 -12.65
CA SER A 444 20.49 7.02 -13.08
C SER A 444 20.92 6.13 -11.90
N PRO A 445 20.52 4.83 -11.89
CA PRO A 445 21.01 3.87 -10.91
C PRO A 445 22.54 3.82 -10.96
N HIS A 446 23.21 3.92 -9.80
CA HIS A 446 24.68 4.01 -9.64
C HIS A 446 25.33 5.38 -9.88
N SER A 447 24.58 6.44 -10.18
CA SER A 447 25.13 7.81 -10.18
C SER A 447 25.42 8.29 -8.75
N ASN A 448 26.41 9.18 -8.58
CA ASN A 448 26.78 9.77 -7.28
C ASN A 448 26.15 11.16 -7.12
N PHE A 449 24.81 11.20 -7.07
CA PHE A 449 24.07 12.47 -6.94
C PHE A 449 24.26 13.08 -5.54
N PRO A 450 24.55 14.40 -5.42
CA PRO A 450 24.81 15.02 -4.12
C PRO A 450 23.55 15.11 -3.26
N LEU A 451 23.64 14.65 -2.01
CA LEU A 451 22.54 14.70 -1.05
C LEU A 451 22.14 16.12 -0.65
N ASN A 452 23.00 17.12 -0.89
CA ASN A 452 22.69 18.52 -0.62
C ASN A 452 22.50 19.34 -1.89
N PHE A 453 22.28 18.71 -3.06
CA PHE A 453 22.15 19.39 -4.34
C PHE A 453 21.20 20.60 -4.30
N GLY A 454 20.00 20.43 -3.73
CA GLY A 454 19.03 21.51 -3.59
C GLY A 454 19.52 22.70 -2.76
N ARG A 455 20.37 22.45 -1.75
CA ARG A 455 21.03 23.52 -0.98
C ARG A 455 22.21 24.12 -1.73
N GLU A 456 23.06 23.29 -2.34
CA GLU A 456 24.22 23.73 -3.14
C GLU A 456 23.81 24.68 -4.27
N ALA A 457 22.71 24.36 -4.97
CA ALA A 457 22.16 25.21 -6.02
C ALA A 457 21.58 26.54 -5.49
N LEU A 458 21.20 26.61 -4.21
CA LEU A 458 20.59 27.80 -3.62
C LEU A 458 21.59 28.66 -2.84
N VAL A 459 22.67 28.11 -2.29
CA VAL A 459 23.62 28.83 -1.44
C VAL A 459 24.45 29.89 -2.20
N LYS A 460 24.39 29.94 -3.54
CA LYS A 460 25.08 30.97 -4.33
C LYS A 460 24.84 32.38 -3.77
N GLU A 461 25.89 33.20 -3.72
CA GLU A 461 25.85 34.56 -3.13
C GLU A 461 24.72 35.41 -3.72
N GLU A 462 24.43 35.21 -5.01
CA GLU A 462 23.39 35.90 -5.77
C GLU A 462 21.97 35.65 -5.24
N LEU A 463 21.71 34.52 -4.57
CA LEU A 463 20.36 34.11 -4.14
C LEU A 463 20.09 34.32 -2.65
N PHE A 464 21.06 34.05 -1.79
CA PHE A 464 20.85 34.14 -0.33
C PHE A 464 21.96 34.89 0.43
N GLN A 465 22.91 35.54 -0.27
CA GLN A 465 24.07 36.21 0.35
C GLN A 465 24.67 35.36 1.48
N SER A 466 24.74 34.05 1.23
CA SER A 466 24.95 33.05 2.26
C SER A 466 26.30 32.39 2.06
N SER A 467 26.98 32.12 3.16
CA SER A 467 28.29 31.47 3.12
C SER A 467 28.15 30.02 2.64
N GLU A 468 29.15 29.53 1.90
CA GLU A 468 29.26 28.13 1.45
C GLU A 468 29.07 27.11 2.59
N LYS A 469 29.35 27.53 3.83
CA LYS A 469 29.14 26.74 5.05
C LYS A 469 27.69 26.35 5.29
N LYS A 470 26.70 27.06 4.73
CA LYS A 470 25.26 26.74 4.85
C LYS A 470 24.80 25.55 4.01
N VAL A 471 25.67 24.99 3.16
CA VAL A 471 25.39 23.75 2.41
C VAL A 471 25.12 22.59 3.36
N ASP A 472 25.92 22.46 4.44
CA ASP A 472 25.64 21.50 5.51
C ASP A 472 24.65 22.10 6.52
N TRP A 473 23.50 21.46 6.66
CA TRP A 473 22.43 21.90 7.56
C TRP A 473 22.86 21.97 9.02
N LYS A 474 23.86 21.18 9.41
CA LYS A 474 24.38 21.17 10.79
C LYS A 474 24.98 22.52 11.20
N ASN A 475 25.44 23.32 10.24
CA ASN A 475 25.98 24.65 10.48
C ASN A 475 24.90 25.73 10.63
N CYS A 476 23.63 25.38 10.39
CA CYS A 476 22.51 26.31 10.42
C CYS A 476 21.54 26.04 11.60
N VAL A 477 21.85 25.08 12.48
CA VAL A 477 20.97 24.69 13.59
C VAL A 477 20.86 25.87 14.57
N LEU A 478 19.63 26.22 14.93
CA LEU A 478 19.31 27.28 15.87
C LEU A 478 19.11 26.71 17.28
N GLU A 479 19.07 27.59 18.28
CA GLU A 479 18.72 27.20 19.65
C GLU A 479 17.22 26.86 19.75
N PHE A 480 16.87 25.97 20.68
CA PHE A 480 15.49 25.48 20.85
C PHE A 480 14.46 26.62 21.02
N GLU A 481 14.83 27.67 21.74
CA GLU A 481 13.96 28.83 22.00
C GLU A 481 13.67 29.62 20.72
N GLU A 482 14.67 29.76 19.85
CA GLU A 482 14.54 30.44 18.55
C GLU A 482 13.69 29.59 17.59
N GLU A 483 13.93 28.28 17.52
CA GLU A 483 13.13 27.35 16.72
C GLU A 483 11.65 27.40 17.14
N LYS A 484 11.39 27.36 18.45
CA LYS A 484 10.03 27.45 19.01
C LYS A 484 9.38 28.80 18.70
N PHE A 485 10.11 29.91 18.83
CA PHE A 485 9.61 31.24 18.51
C PHE A 485 9.15 31.33 17.05
N ILE A 486 9.97 30.84 16.11
CA ILE A 486 9.63 30.82 14.68
C ILE A 486 8.41 29.94 14.42
N VAL A 487 8.33 28.75 15.04
CA VAL A 487 7.18 27.85 14.88
C VAL A 487 5.89 28.48 15.39
N ASP A 488 5.93 29.15 16.55
CA ASP A 488 4.74 29.80 17.12
C ASP A 488 4.31 31.01 16.26
N GLU A 489 5.24 31.76 15.68
CA GLU A 489 4.96 32.82 14.70
C GLU A 489 4.27 32.24 13.44
N LEU A 490 4.88 31.21 12.83
CA LEU A 490 4.32 30.53 11.65
C LEU A 490 2.95 29.91 11.93
N ARG A 491 2.75 29.33 13.11
CA ARG A 491 1.45 28.79 13.55
C ARG A 491 0.40 29.88 13.55
N ASN A 492 0.65 31.00 14.21
CA ASN A 492 -0.30 32.10 14.32
C ASN A 492 -0.65 32.69 12.96
N GLU A 493 0.34 32.85 12.09
CA GLU A 493 0.18 33.42 10.76
C GLU A 493 -0.58 32.50 9.79
N LEU A 494 -0.34 31.18 9.86
CA LEU A 494 -0.95 30.20 8.97
C LEU A 494 -2.28 29.63 9.51
N GLN A 495 -2.58 29.81 10.81
CA GLN A 495 -3.76 29.23 11.47
C GLN A 495 -5.09 29.63 10.80
N PHE A 496 -5.22 30.89 10.39
CA PHE A 496 -6.45 31.43 9.81
C PHE A 496 -6.71 30.90 8.39
N SER A 497 -5.65 30.71 7.61
CA SER A 497 -5.72 30.18 6.25
C SER A 497 -5.93 28.67 6.22
N LEU A 498 -5.36 27.93 7.19
CA LEU A 498 -5.45 26.47 7.26
C LEU A 498 -6.81 25.99 7.80
N LYS A 499 -7.40 26.67 8.80
CA LYS A 499 -8.70 26.28 9.40
C LYS A 499 -9.92 26.43 8.48
N ASN A 500 -9.83 27.23 7.42
CA ASN A 500 -10.95 27.53 6.52
C ASN A 500 -10.87 26.77 5.17
N GLN A 501 -9.79 26.00 4.92
CA GLN A 501 -9.52 25.38 3.62
C GLN A 501 -9.02 23.92 3.66
N LEU A 502 -8.66 23.41 4.85
CA LEU A 502 -8.47 21.98 5.12
C LEU A 502 -9.76 21.41 5.72
#